data_AF-A0A7W1ECE4-F1
#
_entry.id   AF-A0A7W1ECE4-F1
#
_cell.length_a   1.000
_cell.length_b   1.000
_cell.length_c   1.000
_cell.angle_alpha   90.00
_cell.angle_beta   90.00
_cell.angle_gamma   90.00
#
_symmetry.space_group_name_H-M   'P 1'
#
loop_
_entity.id
_entity.type
_entity.pdbx_description
1 polymer ?
#
loop_
_entity_poly.entity_id
_entity_poly.type
_entity_poly.pdbx_seq_one_letter_code
_entity_poly.pdbx_strand_id
1 'polypeptide(L)'
;MLKAGVLLAGEGLHPTSRGARVRFYGTNRTVVDGPFTETRELVAGFWLLQVKSMEEAIAWIKRSPNPMDGESEIEIRQIFEAEDFGAELTPELRKQEEDLRAEITRKRG
;
A
#
# COMPACT_ATOMS: atom_id res chain seq x y z
N MET A 1 11.71 -8.72 -10.57
CA MET A 1 10.50 -7.88 -10.54
C MET A 1 10.66 -6.62 -11.39
N LEU A 2 11.61 -5.72 -11.10
CA LEU A 2 11.80 -4.48 -11.88
C LEU A 2 12.02 -4.72 -13.39
N LYS A 3 13.02 -5.51 -13.79
CA LYS A 3 13.28 -5.83 -15.21
C LYS A 3 12.12 -6.54 -15.91
N ALA A 4 11.27 -7.22 -15.15
CA ALA A 4 10.10 -7.93 -15.67
C ALA A 4 8.86 -7.02 -15.79
N GLY A 5 8.95 -5.74 -15.37
CA GLY A 5 7.86 -4.78 -15.45
C GLY A 5 6.73 -4.98 -14.41
N VAL A 6 6.89 -5.90 -13.46
CA VAL A 6 5.84 -6.22 -12.48
C VAL A 6 5.92 -5.38 -11.20
N LEU A 7 7.02 -4.67 -10.96
CA LEU A 7 7.19 -3.81 -9.77
C LEU A 7 6.76 -2.39 -10.12
N LEU A 8 5.66 -1.91 -9.52
CA LEU A 8 5.18 -0.54 -9.68
C LEU A 8 5.84 0.43 -8.69
N ALA A 9 6.04 -0.02 -7.45
CA ALA A 9 6.72 0.75 -6.41
C ALA A 9 7.33 -0.18 -5.35
N GLY A 10 8.35 0.28 -4.65
CA GLY A 10 8.97 -0.47 -3.57
C GLY A 10 9.78 0.42 -2.66
N GLU A 11 9.35 0.57 -1.41
CA GLU A 11 9.94 1.53 -0.48
C GLU A 11 10.09 0.94 0.92
N GLY A 12 11.20 1.30 1.57
CA GLY A 12 11.42 1.06 3.00
C GLY A 12 10.83 2.19 3.84
N LEU A 13 10.32 1.86 5.02
CA LEU A 13 9.79 2.83 5.97
C LEU A 13 10.80 3.08 7.08
N HIS A 14 10.84 4.32 7.57
CA HIS A 14 11.59 4.63 8.78
C HIS A 14 10.97 3.98 10.03
N PRO A 15 11.76 3.77 11.10
CA PRO A 15 11.24 3.27 12.37
C PRO A 15 10.07 4.11 12.88
N THR A 16 9.11 3.47 13.54
CA THR A 16 7.90 4.16 14.02
C THR A 16 8.18 5.26 15.03
N SER A 17 9.34 5.25 15.70
CA SER A 17 9.81 6.35 16.56
C SER A 17 10.01 7.68 15.81
N ARG A 18 10.09 7.63 14.48
CA ARG A 18 10.13 8.81 13.59
C ARG A 18 8.81 9.06 12.86
N GLY A 19 7.76 8.31 13.17
CA GLY A 19 6.43 8.46 12.61
C GLY A 19 5.49 9.29 13.49
N ALA A 20 4.33 9.61 12.94
CA ALA A 20 3.20 10.19 13.66
C ALA A 20 1.90 9.57 13.16
N ARG A 21 0.88 9.54 14.01
CA ARG A 21 -0.47 9.05 13.69
C ARG A 21 -1.48 10.16 13.87
N VAL A 22 -2.39 10.33 12.92
CA VAL A 22 -3.54 11.23 13.06
C VAL A 22 -4.78 10.41 13.39
N ARG A 23 -5.35 10.62 14.57
CA ARG A 23 -6.60 9.99 15.00
C ARG A 23 -7.79 10.87 14.59
N PHE A 24 -8.79 10.22 14.01
CA PHE A 24 -10.02 10.86 13.55
C PHE A 24 -11.17 10.46 14.46
N TYR A 25 -11.89 11.43 15.01
CA TYR A 25 -13.13 11.20 15.76
C TYR A 25 -14.13 12.33 15.45
N GLY A 26 -15.17 12.03 14.66
CA GLY A 26 -16.08 13.05 14.13
C GLY A 26 -15.31 14.10 13.33
N THR A 27 -15.37 15.37 13.75
CA THR A 27 -14.59 16.48 13.18
C THR A 27 -13.21 16.65 13.83
N ASN A 28 -12.92 15.99 14.95
CA ASN A 28 -11.66 16.14 15.67
C ASN A 28 -10.52 15.38 14.99
N ARG A 29 -9.32 15.99 15.03
CA ARG A 29 -8.06 15.45 14.49
C ARG A 29 -6.97 15.60 15.55
N THR A 30 -6.45 14.48 16.08
CA THR A 30 -5.39 14.50 17.10
C THR A 30 -4.15 13.82 16.57
N VAL A 31 -3.00 14.48 16.69
CA VAL A 31 -1.70 13.89 16.35
C VAL A 31 -1.14 13.14 17.55
N VAL A 32 -0.64 11.95 17.32
CA VAL A 32 0.08 11.12 18.29
C VAL A 32 1.42 10.76 17.68
N ASP A 33 2.49 11.34 18.21
CA ASP A 33 3.86 11.02 17.79
C ASP A 33 4.21 9.57 18.15
N GLY A 34 5.17 9.01 17.43
CA GLY A 34 5.67 7.67 17.66
C GLY A 34 6.46 7.52 18.98
N PRO A 35 6.87 6.28 19.32
CA PRO A 35 6.68 5.06 18.55
C PRO A 35 5.26 4.48 18.66
N PHE A 36 4.99 3.46 17.85
CA PHE A 36 3.80 2.64 18.06
C PHE A 36 3.98 1.84 19.37
N THR A 37 3.14 2.11 20.37
CA THR A 37 3.35 1.64 21.75
C THR A 37 3.03 0.17 21.99
N GLU A 38 2.18 -0.44 21.15
CA GLU A 38 1.72 -1.84 21.31
C GLU A 38 1.71 -2.56 19.96
N THR A 39 2.87 -3.02 19.49
CA THR A 39 2.95 -3.86 18.29
C THR A 39 3.80 -5.09 18.57
N ARG A 40 3.26 -6.26 18.22
CA ARG A 40 4.05 -7.48 18.12
C ARG A 40 4.92 -7.46 16.86
N GLU A 41 4.42 -6.86 15.79
CA GLU A 41 5.06 -6.80 14.47
C GLU A 41 4.90 -5.40 13.86
N LEU A 42 5.91 -4.94 13.13
CA LEU A 42 5.95 -3.63 12.49
C LEU A 42 6.18 -3.78 10.98
N VAL A 43 5.46 -2.98 10.20
CA VAL A 43 5.66 -2.92 8.75
C VAL A 43 6.92 -2.09 8.46
N ALA A 44 7.95 -2.76 7.94
CA ALA A 44 9.24 -2.13 7.61
C ALA A 44 9.29 -1.55 6.19
N GLY A 45 8.33 -1.87 5.34
CA GLY A 45 8.32 -1.49 3.93
C GLY A 45 7.14 -2.08 3.18
N PHE A 46 7.02 -1.76 1.90
CA PHE A 46 6.03 -2.36 1.02
C PHE A 46 6.56 -2.50 -0.40
N TRP A 47 5.96 -3.43 -1.15
CA TRP A 47 6.04 -3.49 -2.61
C TRP A 47 4.65 -3.38 -3.19
N LEU A 48 4.53 -2.62 -4.28
CA LEU A 48 3.35 -2.59 -5.12
C LEU A 48 3.66 -3.36 -6.40
N LEU A 49 2.92 -4.44 -6.64
CA LEU A 49 3.13 -5.32 -7.79
C LEU A 49 1.90 -5.28 -8.72
N GLN A 50 2.15 -5.23 -10.03
CA GLN A 50 1.14 -5.52 -11.05
C GLN A 50 1.36 -6.93 -11.58
N VAL A 51 0.43 -7.83 -11.28
CA VAL A 51 0.45 -9.23 -11.68
C VAL A 51 -0.95 -9.68 -12.09
N LYS A 52 -1.08 -10.88 -12.65
CA LYS A 52 -2.35 -11.42 -13.14
C LYS A 52 -3.14 -12.22 -12.10
N SER A 53 -2.50 -12.63 -11.01
CA SER A 53 -3.17 -13.37 -9.93
C SER A 53 -2.38 -13.35 -8.61
N MET A 54 -3.03 -13.78 -7.53
CA MET A 54 -2.41 -13.96 -6.21
C MET A 54 -1.27 -15.00 -6.25
N GLU A 55 -1.43 -16.09 -7.00
CA GLU A 55 -0.41 -17.12 -7.16
C GLU A 55 0.84 -16.56 -7.84
N GLU A 56 0.65 -15.69 -8.84
CA GLU A 56 1.77 -15.00 -9.49
C GLU A 56 2.48 -14.05 -8.51
N ALA A 57 1.74 -13.29 -7.69
CA ALA A 57 2.32 -12.45 -6.64
C ALA A 57 3.18 -13.29 -5.68
N ILE A 58 2.63 -14.39 -5.16
CA ILE A 58 3.34 -15.31 -4.25
C ILE A 58 4.60 -15.88 -4.92
N ALA A 59 4.52 -16.27 -6.20
CA ALA A 59 5.66 -16.78 -6.93
C ALA A 59 6.76 -15.72 -7.15
N TRP A 60 6.40 -14.45 -7.32
CA TRP A 60 7.37 -13.34 -7.32
C TRP A 60 8.00 -13.12 -5.96
N ILE A 61 7.21 -13.08 -4.89
CA ILE A 61 7.71 -12.85 -3.53
C ILE A 61 8.66 -13.98 -3.09
N LYS A 62 8.34 -15.25 -3.38
CA LYS A 62 9.23 -16.39 -3.07
C LYS A 62 10.60 -16.35 -3.77
N ARG A 63 10.74 -15.57 -4.85
CA ARG A 63 12.02 -15.36 -5.56
C ARG A 63 12.81 -14.16 -5.03
N SER A 64 12.22 -13.37 -4.15
CA SER A 64 12.88 -12.21 -3.56
C SER A 64 13.79 -12.65 -2.41
N PRO A 65 14.92 -11.97 -2.18
CA PRO A 65 15.71 -12.22 -0.98
C PRO A 65 14.88 -11.92 0.26
N ASN A 66 15.18 -12.63 1.36
CA ASN A 66 14.61 -12.29 2.66
C ASN A 66 14.94 -10.82 2.97
N PRO A 67 13.93 -9.96 3.25
CA PRO A 67 14.16 -8.54 3.48
C PRO A 67 14.90 -8.23 4.79
N MET A 68 14.98 -9.20 5.70
CA MET A 68 15.60 -9.05 7.02
C MET A 68 16.67 -10.13 7.24
N ASP A 69 17.63 -9.87 8.13
CA ASP A 69 18.69 -10.83 8.49
C ASP A 69 18.18 -12.06 9.28
N GLY A 70 16.89 -12.10 9.64
CA GLY A 70 16.25 -13.15 10.42
C GLY A 70 14.88 -13.56 9.89
N GLU A 71 14.07 -14.17 10.75
CA GLU A 71 12.68 -14.50 10.43
C GLU A 71 11.91 -13.22 10.04
N SER A 72 11.21 -13.27 8.92
CA SER A 72 10.38 -12.18 8.44
C SER A 72 9.18 -12.73 7.68
N GLU A 73 8.10 -11.94 7.66
CA GLU A 73 6.87 -12.27 6.94
C GLU A 73 6.54 -11.14 5.96
N ILE A 74 5.93 -11.51 4.83
CA ILE A 74 5.35 -10.58 3.87
C ILE A 74 3.88 -10.93 3.72
N GLU A 75 3.00 -10.04 4.18
CA GLU A 75 1.58 -10.09 3.88
C GLU A 75 1.34 -9.62 2.43
N ILE A 76 0.61 -10.41 1.64
CA ILE A 76 0.20 -10.04 0.28
C ILE A 76 -1.30 -9.76 0.29
N ARG A 77 -1.68 -8.53 -0.07
CA ARG A 77 -3.07 -8.11 -0.21
C ARG A 77 -3.30 -7.45 -1.54
N GLN A 78 -4.43 -7.75 -2.15
CA GLN A 78 -4.89 -7.09 -3.36
C GLN A 78 -5.37 -5.67 -3.02
N ILE A 79 -5.05 -4.72 -3.89
CA ILE A 79 -5.61 -3.37 -3.84
C ILE A 79 -6.94 -3.38 -4.58
N PHE A 80 -7.95 -2.74 -3.99
CA PHE A 80 -9.24 -2.58 -4.64
C PHE A 80 -9.12 -1.82 -5.96
N GLU A 81 -9.74 -2.35 -7.00
CA GLU A 81 -9.96 -1.69 -8.28
C GLU A 81 -11.44 -1.33 -8.46
N ALA A 82 -11.74 -0.50 -9.45
CA ALA A 82 -13.11 -0.01 -9.70
C ALA A 82 -14.09 -1.17 -9.95
N GLU A 83 -13.58 -2.25 -10.55
CA GLU A 83 -14.28 -3.48 -10.87
C GLU A 83 -14.78 -4.22 -9.62
N ASP A 84 -14.05 -4.14 -8.50
CA ASP A 84 -14.40 -4.84 -7.26
C ASP A 84 -15.70 -4.31 -6.62
N PHE A 85 -16.09 -3.09 -6.96
CA PHE A 85 -17.29 -2.44 -6.45
C PHE A 85 -18.51 -2.59 -7.38
N GLY A 86 -18.33 -3.12 -8.59
CA GLY A 86 -19.41 -3.41 -9.52
C GLY A 86 -20.39 -2.25 -9.74
N ALA A 87 -21.68 -2.49 -9.48
CA ALA A 87 -22.75 -1.51 -9.63
C ALA A 87 -22.82 -0.47 -8.50
N GLU A 88 -22.22 -0.75 -7.34
CA GLU A 88 -22.18 0.18 -6.19
C GLU A 88 -21.25 1.37 -6.47
N LEU A 89 -20.28 1.19 -7.36
CA LEU A 89 -19.50 2.29 -7.91
C LEU A 89 -20.33 3.01 -8.99
N THR A 90 -21.21 3.90 -8.55
CA THR A 90 -22.09 4.67 -9.44
C THR A 90 -21.27 5.42 -10.49
N PRO A 91 -21.87 5.79 -11.65
CA PRO A 91 -21.18 6.55 -12.69
C PRO A 91 -20.51 7.83 -12.16
N GLU A 92 -21.14 8.49 -11.19
CA GLU A 92 -20.62 9.69 -10.54
C GLU A 92 -19.36 9.40 -9.71
N LEU A 93 -19.37 8.32 -8.92
CA LEU A 93 -18.21 7.91 -8.13
C LEU A 93 -17.04 7.46 -9.02
N ARG A 94 -17.34 6.76 -10.13
CA ARG A 94 -16.34 6.40 -11.15
C ARG A 94 -15.65 7.63 -11.73
N LYS A 95 -16.45 8.61 -12.15
CA LYS A 95 -15.93 9.86 -12.71
C LYS A 95 -15.09 10.63 -11.68
N GLN A 96 -15.53 10.71 -10.43
CA GLN A 96 -14.77 11.37 -9.36
C GLN A 96 -13.41 10.69 -9.13
N GLU A 97 -13.37 9.37 -9.19
CA GLU A 97 -12.14 8.60 -9.03
C GLU A 97 -11.18 8.79 -10.23
N GLU A 98 -11.69 8.76 -11.45
CA GLU A 98 -10.93 9.06 -12.68
C GLU A 98 -10.35 10.48 -12.65
N ASP A 99 -11.16 11.48 -12.30
CA ASP A 99 -10.75 12.88 -12.19
C ASP A 99 -9.64 13.05 -11.13
N LEU A 100 -9.79 12.40 -9.97
CA LEU A 100 -8.78 12.41 -8.90
C LEU A 100 -7.46 11.76 -9.37
N ARG A 101 -7.53 10.61 -10.03
CA ARG A 101 -6.33 9.93 -10.57
C ARG A 101 -5.62 10.78 -11.62
N ALA A 102 -6.39 11.41 -12.51
CA ALA A 102 -5.85 12.31 -13.54
C ALA A 102 -5.18 13.54 -12.92
N GLU A 103 -5.77 14.12 -11.87
CA GLU A 103 -5.18 15.24 -11.14
C GLU A 103 -3.88 14.86 -10.42
N ILE A 104 -3.87 13.73 -9.70
CA ILE A 104 -2.67 13.21 -9.02
C ILE A 104 -1.54 12.98 -10.01
N THR A 105 -1.85 12.39 -11.18
CA THR A 105 -0.86 12.12 -12.24
C THR A 105 -0.29 13.42 -12.80
N ARG A 106 -1.17 14.40 -13.08
CA ARG A 106 -0.78 15.71 -13.61
C ARG A 106 0.10 16.51 -12.65
N LYS A 107 -0.15 16.43 -11.34
CA LYS A 107 0.66 17.12 -10.32
C LYS A 107 2.01 16.45 -10.05
N ARG A 108 2.22 15.22 -10.52
CA ARG A 108 3.46 14.45 -10.37
C ARG A 108 4.40 14.55 -11.58
N GLY A 109 3.92 15.08 -12.71
CA GLY A 109 4.74 15.40 -13.89
C GLY A 109 5.18 16.85 -13.89
#